data_AF-A0A3D4TL99-F1
#
_entry.id   AF-A0A3D4TL99-F1
#
_cell.length_a   1.000
_cell.length_b   1.000
_cell.length_c   1.000
_cell.angle_alpha   90.00
_cell.angle_beta   90.00
_cell.angle_gamma   90.00
#
_symmetry.space_group_name_H-M   'P 1'
#
loop_
_entity.id
_entity.type
_entity.pdbx_description
1 polymer ?
#
loop_
_entity_poly.entity_id
_entity_poly.type
_entity_poly.pdbx_seq_one_letter_code
_entity_poly.pdbx_strand_id
1 'polypeptide(L)'
;KDYATNVLSFPAEVPEGLPKGVKFPLLGDLVICAPVVAREADEQGKALNAHYAHLTVHGVLHLLGWDHEDDKEADAMEQLEREILAELGIADPYAGEG
;
A
#
# COMPACT_ATOMS: atom_id res chain seq x y z
N LYS A 1 10.54 -4.18 9.01
CA LYS A 1 10.17 -4.43 10.43
C LYS A 1 9.21 -5.60 10.46
N ASP A 2 9.43 -6.62 11.30
CA ASP A 2 8.49 -7.74 11.49
C ASP A 2 7.32 -7.32 12.38
N TYR A 3 6.20 -6.96 11.77
CA TYR A 3 4.93 -6.82 12.48
C TYR A 3 3.88 -7.60 11.69
N ALA A 4 3.04 -8.37 12.41
CA ALA A 4 1.91 -9.07 11.81
C ALA A 4 0.89 -8.02 11.40
N THR A 5 1.06 -7.53 10.18
CA THR A 5 0.37 -6.37 9.66
C THR A 5 -0.42 -6.83 8.45
N ASN A 6 -1.66 -6.39 8.42
CA ASN A 6 -2.62 -6.54 7.34
C ASN A 6 -2.07 -6.76 5.90
N VAL A 7 -0.94 -6.16 5.50
CA VAL A 7 -0.29 -6.32 4.19
C VAL A 7 1.23 -6.48 4.29
N LEU A 8 1.81 -7.31 3.42
CA LEU A 8 3.25 -7.42 3.19
C LEU A 8 3.56 -7.26 1.70
N SER A 9 4.61 -6.52 1.38
CA SER A 9 5.08 -6.28 0.01
C SER A 9 6.43 -6.93 -0.23
N PHE A 10 6.54 -7.70 -1.30
CA PHE A 10 7.77 -8.38 -1.71
C PHE A 10 8.17 -7.91 -3.12
N PRO A 11 9.10 -6.94 -3.24
CA PRO A 11 9.56 -6.45 -4.53
C PRO A 11 10.14 -7.58 -5.39
N ALA A 12 9.83 -7.58 -6.68
CA ALA A 12 10.40 -8.54 -7.60
C ALA A 12 11.89 -8.28 -7.82
N GLU A 13 12.69 -9.34 -7.83
CA GLU A 13 14.09 -9.24 -8.24
C GLU A 13 14.16 -8.99 -9.75
N VAL A 14 14.81 -7.88 -10.12
CA VAL A 14 15.05 -7.56 -11.54
C VAL A 14 16.15 -8.49 -12.06
N PRO A 15 15.91 -9.29 -13.12
CA PRO A 15 16.91 -10.20 -13.63
C PRO A 15 18.19 -9.47 -14.07
N GLU A 16 19.34 -10.04 -13.72
CA GLU A 16 20.63 -9.55 -14.21
C GLU A 16 20.69 -9.66 -15.74
N GLY A 17 21.21 -8.61 -16.40
CA GLY A 17 21.38 -8.59 -17.86
C GLY A 17 20.22 -7.98 -18.66
N LEU A 18 19.20 -7.39 -18.00
CA LEU A 18 18.24 -6.55 -18.73
C LEU A 18 18.98 -5.38 -19.42
N PRO A 19 18.68 -5.09 -20.71
CA PRO A 19 19.19 -3.90 -21.37
C PRO A 19 18.80 -2.64 -20.61
N LYS A 20 19.74 -1.68 -20.51
CA LYS A 20 19.47 -0.39 -19.86
C LYS A 20 18.25 0.29 -20.48
N GLY A 21 17.31 0.71 -19.64
CA GLY A 21 16.08 1.40 -20.06
C GLY A 21 14.87 0.49 -20.30
N VAL A 22 15.01 -0.83 -20.19
CA VAL A 22 13.86 -1.75 -20.18
C VAL A 22 13.22 -1.72 -18.79
N LYS A 23 11.91 -1.41 -18.74
CA LYS A 23 11.12 -1.53 -17.52
C LYS A 23 10.74 -3.00 -17.32
N PHE A 24 11.08 -3.55 -16.17
CA PHE A 24 10.62 -4.88 -15.78
C PHE A 24 9.11 -4.78 -15.45
N PRO A 25 8.23 -5.56 -16.11
CA PRO A 25 6.78 -5.39 -15.98
C PRO A 25 6.21 -5.95 -14.67
N LEU A 26 6.99 -6.72 -13.91
CA LEU A 26 6.58 -7.31 -12.65
C LEU A 26 7.10 -6.45 -11.49
N LEU A 27 6.19 -5.94 -10.67
CA LEU A 27 6.54 -5.12 -9.50
C LEU A 27 6.95 -5.98 -8.30
N GLY A 28 6.28 -7.12 -8.11
CA GLY A 28 6.45 -7.98 -6.94
C GLY A 28 5.15 -8.62 -6.51
N ASP A 29 5.14 -9.16 -5.30
CA ASP A 29 4.00 -9.81 -4.68
C ASP A 29 3.44 -8.97 -3.53
N LEU A 30 2.12 -8.96 -3.40
CA LEU A 30 1.41 -8.45 -2.23
C LEU A 30 0.72 -9.60 -1.51
N VAL A 31 0.97 -9.73 -0.22
CA VAL A 31 0.34 -10.73 0.65
C VAL A 31 -0.54 -10.00 1.64
N ILE A 32 -1.85 -10.22 1.55
CA ILE A 32 -2.85 -9.57 2.41
C ILE A 32 -3.52 -10.61 3.32
N CYS A 33 -3.54 -10.33 4.62
CA CYS A 33 -4.13 -11.23 5.61
C CYS A 33 -5.61 -10.91 5.84
N ALA A 34 -6.50 -11.59 5.09
CA ALA A 34 -7.94 -11.30 5.09
C ALA A 34 -8.61 -11.23 6.49
N PRO A 35 -8.34 -12.13 7.45
CA PRO A 35 -8.94 -12.03 8.78
C PRO A 35 -8.48 -10.78 9.56
N VAL A 36 -7.23 -10.35 9.36
CA VAL A 36 -6.68 -9.15 10.02
C VAL A 36 -7.32 -7.90 9.41
N VAL A 37 -7.42 -7.82 8.08
CA VAL A 37 -8.10 -6.72 7.38
C VAL A 37 -9.56 -6.60 7.84
N ALA A 38 -10.28 -7.72 7.93
CA ALA A 38 -11.67 -7.71 8.37
C ALA A 38 -11.84 -7.19 9.80
N ARG A 39 -10.95 -7.61 10.71
CA ARG A 39 -10.95 -7.12 12.10
C ARG A 39 -10.65 -5.62 12.17
N GLU A 40 -9.61 -5.16 11.48
CA GLU A 40 -9.22 -3.74 11.50
C GLU A 40 -10.30 -2.83 10.89
N ALA A 41 -10.94 -3.28 9.80
CA ALA A 41 -12.03 -2.53 9.19
C ALA A 41 -13.20 -2.35 10.17
N ASP A 42 -13.55 -3.39 10.93
CA ASP A 42 -14.58 -3.33 11.97
C ASP A 42 -14.17 -2.41 13.13
N GLU A 43 -12.93 -2.57 13.64
CA GLU A 43 -12.38 -1.75 14.75
C GLU A 43 -12.30 -0.26 14.40
N GLN A 44 -11.99 0.07 13.15
CA GLN A 44 -11.87 1.44 12.65
C GLN A 44 -13.16 2.00 12.05
N GLY A 45 -14.24 1.20 12.01
CA GLY A 45 -15.51 1.60 11.38
C GLY A 45 -15.40 1.88 9.88
N LYS A 46 -14.40 1.28 9.20
CA LYS A 46 -14.17 1.41 7.76
C LYS A 46 -14.99 0.35 7.00
N ALA A 47 -15.47 0.71 5.82
CA ALA A 47 -16.03 -0.30 4.92
C ALA A 47 -14.94 -1.31 4.54
N LEU A 48 -15.23 -2.62 4.62
CA LEU A 48 -14.24 -3.68 4.36
C LEU A 48 -13.54 -3.50 3.00
N ASN A 49 -14.30 -3.20 1.94
CA ASN A 49 -13.74 -2.96 0.61
C ASN A 49 -12.85 -1.71 0.56
N ALA A 50 -13.16 -0.67 1.33
CA ALA A 50 -12.33 0.52 1.42
C ALA A 50 -10.99 0.21 2.10
N HIS A 51 -11.02 -0.61 3.16
CA HIS A 51 -9.79 -1.03 3.85
C HIS A 51 -8.91 -1.92 2.96
N TYR A 52 -9.50 -2.86 2.21
CA TYR A 52 -8.76 -3.64 1.21
C TYR A 52 -8.13 -2.75 0.12
N ALA A 53 -8.87 -1.76 -0.38
CA ALA A 53 -8.36 -0.86 -1.40
C ALA A 53 -7.19 -0.03 -0.85
N HIS A 54 -7.33 0.51 0.37
CA HIS A 54 -6.25 1.25 1.04
C HIS A 54 -4.98 0.41 1.14
N LEU A 55 -5.07 -0.79 1.71
CA LEU A 55 -3.92 -1.68 1.86
C LEU A 55 -3.31 -2.13 0.53
N THR A 56 -4.13 -2.27 -0.51
CA THR A 56 -3.63 -2.62 -1.85
C THR A 56 -2.85 -1.45 -2.44
N VAL A 57 -3.38 -0.22 -2.36
CA VAL A 57 -2.70 0.98 -2.85
C VAL A 57 -1.39 1.19 -2.10
N HIS A 58 -1.45 1.13 -0.77
CA HIS A 58 -0.29 1.22 0.12
C HIS A 58 0.78 0.18 -0.25
N GLY A 59 0.39 -1.09 -0.38
CA GLY A 59 1.28 -2.16 -0.78
C GLY A 59 1.93 -1.95 -2.15
N VAL A 60 1.15 -1.50 -3.14
CA VAL A 60 1.66 -1.20 -4.50
C VAL A 60 2.66 -0.04 -4.47
N LEU A 61 2.40 1.01 -3.68
CA LEU A 61 3.33 2.13 -3.54
C LEU A 61 4.66 1.67 -2.95
N HIS A 62 4.64 0.77 -1.96
CA HIS A 62 5.86 0.11 -1.49
C HIS A 62 6.59 -0.67 -2.59
N LEU A 63 5.88 -1.42 -3.42
CA LEU A 63 6.49 -2.12 -4.57
C LEU A 63 7.07 -1.17 -5.62
N LEU A 64 6.58 0.08 -5.67
CA LEU A 64 7.12 1.15 -6.53
C LEU A 64 8.30 1.90 -5.90
N GLY A 65 8.69 1.55 -4.67
CA GLY A 65 9.83 2.13 -3.97
C GLY A 65 9.50 3.34 -3.10
N TRP A 66 8.22 3.58 -2.80
CA TRP A 66 7.85 4.54 -1.75
C TRP A 66 8.08 3.88 -0.38
N ASP A 67 8.57 4.67 0.57
CA ASP A 67 8.78 4.23 1.95
C ASP A 67 8.36 5.35 2.90
N HIS A 68 8.27 5.03 4.18
CA HIS A 68 7.85 5.92 5.26
C HIS A 68 8.93 5.97 6.35
N GLU A 69 10.22 5.88 5.96
CA GLU A 69 11.34 5.96 6.90
C GLU A 69 11.55 7.38 7.44
N ASP A 70 11.17 8.41 6.67
CA ASP A 70 11.14 9.80 7.11
C ASP A 70 9.74 10.43 6.99
N ASP A 71 9.46 11.42 7.85
CA ASP A 71 8.14 12.05 7.94
C ASP A 71 7.70 12.72 6.62
N LYS A 72 8.64 13.18 5.78
CA LYS A 72 8.30 13.85 4.52
C LYS A 72 7.94 12.86 3.43
N GLU A 73 8.64 11.74 3.37
CA GLU A 73 8.32 10.63 2.46
C GLU A 73 7.00 9.98 2.88
N ALA A 74 6.76 9.83 4.19
CA ALA A 74 5.48 9.39 4.73
C ALA A 74 4.35 10.34 4.31
N ASP A 75 4.46 11.65 4.55
CA ASP A 75 3.45 12.64 4.15
C ASP A 75 3.17 12.60 2.63
N ALA A 76 4.21 12.46 1.82
CA ALA A 76 4.07 12.39 0.37
C ALA A 76 3.38 11.10 -0.08
N MET A 77 3.70 9.96 0.54
CA MET A 77 3.07 8.67 0.28
C MET A 77 1.60 8.67 0.72
N GLU A 78 1.28 9.18 1.91
CA GLU A 78 -0.11 9.32 2.38
C GLU A 78 -0.94 10.20 1.46
N GLN A 79 -0.36 11.30 0.96
CA GLN A 79 -1.03 12.18 0.01
C GLN A 79 -1.37 11.45 -1.30
N LEU A 80 -0.44 10.62 -1.81
CA LEU A 80 -0.70 9.79 -2.99
C LEU A 80 -1.76 8.73 -2.73
N GLU A 81 -1.77 8.11 -1.54
CA GLU A 81 -2.81 7.17 -1.16
C GLU A 81 -4.20 7.83 -1.16
N ARG A 82 -4.31 9.04 -0.59
CA ARG A 82 -5.55 9.83 -0.60
C ARG A 82 -6.02 10.13 -2.01
N GLU A 83 -5.12 10.57 -2.90
CA GLU A 83 -5.43 10.89 -4.29
C GLU A 83 -5.95 9.67 -5.05
N ILE A 84 -5.24 8.55 -4.98
CA ILE A 84 -5.63 7.31 -5.67
C ILE A 84 -6.96 6.77 -5.14
N LEU A 85 -7.17 6.76 -3.82
CA LEU A 85 -8.42 6.30 -3.24
C LEU A 85 -9.60 7.19 -3.61
N ALA A 86 -9.40 8.51 -3.66
CA ALA A 86 -10.42 9.46 -4.10
C ALA A 86 -10.82 9.21 -5.56
N GLU A 87 -9.86 8.92 -6.46
CA GLU A 87 -10.14 8.54 -7.85
C GLU A 87 -10.96 7.23 -7.95
N LEU A 88 -10.78 6.32 -7.00
CA LEU A 88 -11.56 5.09 -6.87
C LEU A 88 -12.93 5.30 -6.19
N GLY A 89 -13.26 6.53 -5.78
CA GLY A 89 -14.50 6.88 -5.08
C GLY A 89 -14.52 6.41 -3.62
N ILE A 90 -13.35 6.22 -3.02
CA ILE A 90 -13.16 5.76 -1.65
C ILE A 90 -12.78 6.97 -0.78
N ALA A 91 -13.35 7.02 0.42
CA ALA A 91 -13.08 8.11 1.37
C ALA A 91 -11.63 8.07 1.87
N ASP A 92 -11.13 9.22 2.32
CA ASP A 92 -9.79 9.36 2.89
C ASP A 92 -9.59 8.39 4.08
N PRO A 93 -8.63 7.45 4.01
CA PRO A 93 -8.43 6.45 5.04
C PRO A 93 -7.87 7.01 6.35
N TYR A 94 -7.37 8.26 6.34
CA TYR A 94 -6.77 8.97 7.47
C TYR A 94 -7.72 9.96 8.15
N ALA A 95 -8.97 10.09 7.68
CA ALA A 95 -9.93 11.13 8.09
C ALA A 95 -10.40 11.08 9.57
N GLY A 96 -9.77 10.28 10.42
CA GLY A 96 -10.07 10.16 11.85
C GLY A 96 -8.83 10.04 12.76
N GLU A 97 -7.61 10.19 12.23
CA GLU A 97 -6.35 10.00 12.98
C GLU A 97 -5.76 11.30 13.55
N GLY A 98 -6.58 12.36 13.65
CA GLY A 98 -6.19 13.69 14.17
C GLY A 98 -6.40 13.89 15.67
#